data_AF-A0A9E3RS28-F1
#
_entry.id   AF-A0A9E3RS28-F1
#
_cell.length_a   1.000
_cell.length_b   1.000
_cell.length_c   1.000
_cell.angle_alpha   90.00
_cell.angle_beta   90.00
_cell.angle_gamma   90.00
#
_symmetry.space_group_name_H-M   'P 1'
#
loop_
_entity.id
_entity.type
_entity.pdbx_description
1 polymer ?
#
loop_
_entity_poly.entity_id
_entity_poly.type
_entity_poly.pdbx_seq_one_letter_code
_entity_poly.pdbx_strand_id
1 'polypeptide(L)'
;MKALRIHVERIVRPIRGGVLRKNKMREELLGHLMTAYAEEVKSAPSEKEAIARATQRLGDPAALRAELQATVPVWERLGHLPIPVLAPEIDDFEGQSHVSFATRFTAIVLSWLVVGAPVLVSIGFLVYYTVGRAVVRPRPFNLHGAISALPCIAGMIALLGVALFVTLMLFSWIGGRKVVSRTSREPSFVKASLITGLWLAAVGLFLAMAVPFGNFLNRGTSQIPPSEVFAAIGTAMGPSVYLWLLFPLAMLVFTTPMMTFERRQYENWGSLDIDSEDEEGTAKPA
;
A
#
# COMPACT_ATOMS: atom_id res chain seq x y z
N MET A 1 -22.71 10.71 -25.16
CA MET A 1 -21.45 10.71 -24.36
C MET A 1 -21.33 9.61 -23.29
N LYS A 2 -22.34 9.37 -22.42
CA LYS A 2 -22.28 8.32 -21.38
C LYS A 2 -22.01 6.92 -21.96
N ALA A 3 -22.72 6.54 -23.02
CA ALA A 3 -22.56 5.26 -23.71
C ALA A 3 -21.12 4.99 -24.21
N LEU A 4 -20.42 6.01 -24.70
CA LEU A 4 -19.02 5.86 -25.14
C LEU A 4 -18.10 5.51 -23.97
N ARG A 5 -18.29 6.14 -22.80
CA ARG A 5 -17.52 5.83 -21.59
C ARG A 5 -17.81 4.42 -21.08
N ILE A 6 -19.08 4.01 -21.09
CA ILE A 6 -19.50 2.64 -20.71
C ILE A 6 -18.80 1.60 -21.60
N HIS A 7 -18.77 1.84 -22.91
CA HIS A 7 -18.11 0.94 -23.86
C HIS A 7 -16.60 0.80 -23.58
N VAL A 8 -15.90 1.92 -23.35
CA VAL A 8 -14.48 1.93 -22.98
C VAL A 8 -14.26 1.20 -21.65
N GLU A 9 -15.12 1.43 -20.65
CA GLU A 9 -15.01 0.77 -19.35
C GLU A 9 -15.17 -0.75 -19.48
N ARG A 10 -16.11 -1.24 -20.30
CA ARG A 10 -16.27 -2.69 -20.58
C ARG A 10 -15.05 -3.32 -21.23
N ILE A 11 -14.27 -2.57 -22.00
CA ILE A 11 -13.01 -3.04 -22.60
C ILE A 11 -11.90 -3.10 -21.54
N VAL A 12 -11.72 -2.03 -20.76
CA VAL A 12 -10.57 -1.84 -19.87
C VAL A 12 -10.76 -2.49 -18.49
N ARG A 13 -11.98 -2.57 -17.95
CA ARG A 13 -12.27 -3.15 -16.63
C ARG A 13 -11.65 -4.53 -16.40
N PRO A 14 -11.72 -5.51 -17.33
CA PRO A 14 -11.12 -6.83 -17.13
C PRO A 14 -9.59 -6.88 -17.30
N ILE A 15 -8.94 -5.77 -17.68
CA ILE A 15 -7.47 -5.73 -17.80
C ILE A 15 -6.83 -5.81 -16.42
N ARG A 16 -5.92 -6.77 -16.26
CA ARG A 16 -5.07 -6.97 -15.09
C ARG A 16 -3.92 -5.97 -15.14
N GLY A 17 -4.17 -4.77 -14.64
CA GLY A 17 -3.21 -3.68 -14.55
C GLY A 17 -3.57 -2.74 -13.40
N GLY A 18 -2.58 -1.98 -12.95
CA GLY A 18 -2.72 -0.98 -11.92
C GLY A 18 -3.70 0.12 -12.34
N VAL A 19 -4.36 0.72 -11.34
CA VAL A 19 -5.42 1.72 -11.53
C VAL A 19 -4.96 2.87 -12.43
N LEU A 20 -3.74 3.39 -12.22
CA LEU A 20 -3.17 4.47 -13.03
C LEU A 20 -3.07 4.11 -14.52
N ARG A 21 -2.61 2.89 -14.83
CA ARG A 21 -2.49 2.41 -16.21
C ARG A 21 -3.87 2.21 -16.84
N LYS A 22 -4.81 1.65 -16.11
CA LYS A 22 -6.21 1.50 -16.57
C LYS A 22 -6.85 2.86 -16.84
N ASN A 23 -6.63 3.86 -15.99
CA ASN A 23 -7.12 5.22 -16.23
C ASN A 23 -6.52 5.82 -17.50
N LYS A 24 -5.20 5.70 -17.70
CA LYS A 24 -4.55 6.16 -18.92
C LYS A 24 -5.12 5.45 -20.17
N MET A 25 -5.31 4.14 -20.12
CA MET A 25 -5.95 3.37 -21.20
C MET A 25 -7.38 3.84 -21.48
N ARG A 26 -8.17 4.11 -20.45
CA ARG A 26 -9.54 4.65 -20.59
C ARG A 26 -9.53 6.03 -21.26
N GLU A 27 -8.63 6.91 -20.84
CA GLU A 27 -8.50 8.27 -21.40
C GLU A 27 -8.08 8.23 -22.87
N GLU A 28 -7.07 7.42 -23.21
CA GLU A 28 -6.60 7.25 -24.58
C GLU A 28 -7.68 6.64 -25.48
N LEU A 29 -8.32 5.54 -25.05
CA LEU A 29 -9.40 4.90 -25.81
C LEU A 29 -10.63 5.82 -25.95
N LEU A 30 -11.01 6.53 -24.89
CA LEU A 30 -12.11 7.48 -24.97
C LEU A 30 -11.78 8.62 -25.94
N GLY A 31 -10.54 9.11 -25.93
CA GLY A 31 -10.06 10.09 -26.90
C GLY A 31 -10.25 9.60 -28.34
N HIS A 32 -9.74 8.41 -28.67
CA HIS A 32 -9.92 7.82 -29.99
C HIS A 32 -11.38 7.62 -30.38
N LEU A 33 -12.19 7.13 -29.45
CA LEU A 33 -13.62 6.89 -29.69
C LEU A 33 -14.41 8.20 -29.86
N MET A 34 -14.05 9.26 -29.13
CA MET A 34 -14.62 10.59 -29.29
C MET A 34 -14.27 11.20 -30.65
N THR A 35 -13.03 11.04 -31.12
CA THR A 35 -12.62 11.47 -32.47
C THR A 35 -13.42 10.73 -33.53
N ALA A 36 -13.53 9.40 -33.44
CA ALA A 36 -14.34 8.61 -34.37
C ALA A 36 -15.81 9.06 -34.35
N TYR A 37 -16.40 9.24 -33.16
CA TYR A 37 -17.77 9.73 -33.02
C TYR A 37 -17.97 11.12 -33.67
N ALA A 38 -17.03 12.05 -33.50
CA ALA A 38 -17.11 13.38 -34.09
C ALA A 38 -17.06 13.35 -35.64
N GLU A 39 -16.40 12.35 -36.23
CA GLU A 39 -16.44 12.08 -37.67
C GLU A 39 -17.80 11.50 -38.08
N GLU A 40 -18.26 10.46 -37.37
CA GLU A 40 -19.48 9.73 -37.72
C GLU A 40 -20.75 10.59 -37.55
N VAL A 41 -20.79 11.50 -36.56
CA VAL A 41 -21.93 12.42 -36.34
C VAL A 41 -22.21 13.29 -37.57
N LYS A 42 -21.20 13.59 -38.38
CA LYS A 42 -21.38 14.39 -39.61
C LYS A 42 -22.10 13.61 -40.71
N SER A 43 -22.03 12.28 -40.67
CA SER A 43 -22.55 11.39 -41.71
C SER A 43 -23.72 10.51 -41.26
N ALA A 44 -23.94 10.37 -39.96
CA ALA A 44 -24.96 9.49 -39.40
C ALA A 44 -26.32 10.20 -39.26
N PRO A 45 -27.44 9.52 -39.56
CA PRO A 45 -28.80 10.05 -39.39
C PRO A 45 -29.19 10.35 -37.93
N SER A 46 -28.54 9.70 -36.97
CA SER A 46 -28.85 9.83 -35.54
C SER A 46 -27.61 9.67 -34.65
N GLU A 47 -27.66 10.23 -33.43
CA GLU A 47 -26.58 10.07 -32.45
C GLU A 47 -26.33 8.59 -32.10
N LYS A 48 -27.39 7.79 -31.95
CA LYS A 48 -27.29 6.36 -31.63
C LYS A 48 -26.54 5.59 -32.73
N GLU A 49 -26.82 5.92 -33.99
CA GLU A 49 -26.14 5.33 -35.13
C GLU A 49 -24.69 5.81 -35.25
N ALA A 50 -24.42 7.09 -34.98
CA ALA A 50 -23.05 7.61 -34.90
C ALA A 50 -22.22 6.89 -33.83
N ILE A 51 -22.80 6.66 -32.64
CA ILE A 51 -22.16 5.90 -31.57
C ILE A 51 -21.88 4.47 -32.02
N ALA A 52 -22.86 3.78 -32.63
CA ALA A 52 -22.70 2.42 -33.11
C ALA A 52 -21.62 2.27 -34.20
N ARG A 53 -21.56 3.23 -35.14
CA ARG A 53 -20.50 3.26 -36.17
C ARG A 53 -19.13 3.56 -35.57
N ALA A 54 -19.06 4.49 -34.61
CA ALA A 54 -17.82 4.83 -33.94
C ALA A 54 -17.27 3.66 -33.12
N THR A 55 -18.13 2.92 -32.39
CA THR A 55 -17.73 1.71 -31.66
C THR A 55 -17.35 0.58 -32.61
N GLN A 56 -18.06 0.40 -33.72
CA GLN A 56 -17.70 -0.59 -34.74
C GLN A 56 -16.31 -0.32 -35.34
N ARG A 57 -15.96 0.95 -35.54
CA ARG A 57 -14.65 1.35 -36.08
C ARG A 57 -13.49 1.08 -35.11
N LEU A 58 -13.77 0.97 -33.81
CA LEU A 58 -12.79 0.56 -32.81
C LEU A 58 -12.39 -0.93 -32.94
N GLY A 59 -13.21 -1.73 -33.65
CA GLY A 59 -12.96 -3.14 -33.92
C GLY A 59 -13.57 -4.09 -32.89
N ASP A 60 -13.07 -5.33 -32.85
CA ASP A 60 -13.51 -6.34 -31.89
C ASP A 60 -12.99 -5.98 -30.47
N PRO A 61 -13.89 -5.74 -29.49
CA PRO A 61 -13.50 -5.46 -28.10
C PRO A 61 -12.62 -6.54 -27.47
N ALA A 62 -12.80 -7.81 -27.85
CA ALA A 62 -12.00 -8.92 -27.30
C ALA A 62 -10.55 -8.89 -27.80
N ALA A 63 -10.35 -8.66 -29.10
CA ALA A 63 -9.03 -8.47 -29.69
C ALA A 63 -8.31 -7.26 -29.09
N LEU A 64 -8.99 -6.11 -29.02
CA LEU A 64 -8.42 -4.88 -28.44
C LEU A 64 -8.03 -5.07 -26.98
N ARG A 65 -8.85 -5.78 -26.19
CA ARG A 65 -8.52 -6.13 -24.80
C ARG A 65 -7.25 -6.97 -24.72
N ALA A 66 -7.09 -7.97 -25.60
CA ALA A 66 -5.89 -8.81 -25.62
C ALA A 66 -4.63 -7.99 -25.94
N GLU A 67 -4.72 -7.06 -26.90
CA GLU A 67 -3.64 -6.13 -27.23
C GLU A 67 -3.29 -5.21 -26.05
N LEU A 68 -4.28 -4.59 -25.43
CA LEU A 68 -4.06 -3.74 -24.26
C LEU A 68 -3.46 -4.53 -23.09
N GLN A 69 -3.92 -5.75 -22.85
CA GLN A 69 -3.36 -6.62 -21.81
C GLN A 69 -1.90 -7.03 -22.11
N ALA A 70 -1.52 -7.13 -23.38
CA ALA A 70 -0.14 -7.38 -23.81
C ALA A 70 0.78 -6.20 -23.51
N THR A 71 0.26 -4.96 -23.50
CA THR A 71 1.04 -3.77 -23.10
C THR A 71 1.30 -3.67 -21.60
N VAL A 72 0.60 -4.44 -20.77
CA VAL A 72 0.81 -4.43 -19.32
C VAL A 72 2.08 -5.21 -18.96
N PRO A 73 3.05 -4.59 -18.25
CA PRO A 73 4.25 -5.26 -17.79
C PRO A 73 3.96 -6.53 -16.98
N VAL A 74 4.80 -7.55 -17.14
CA VAL A 74 4.63 -8.86 -16.46
C VAL A 74 4.51 -8.68 -14.94
N TRP A 75 5.33 -7.85 -14.31
CA TRP A 75 5.30 -7.63 -12.85
C TRP A 75 3.98 -7.04 -12.37
N GLU A 76 3.35 -6.18 -13.17
CA GLU A 76 2.05 -5.57 -12.87
C GLU A 76 0.94 -6.63 -13.00
N ARG A 77 1.01 -7.47 -14.04
CA ARG A 77 0.11 -8.63 -14.20
C ARG A 77 0.24 -9.63 -13.05
N LEU A 78 1.46 -9.87 -12.56
CA LEU A 78 1.74 -10.76 -11.44
C LEU A 78 1.22 -10.19 -10.11
N GLY A 79 1.34 -8.88 -9.89
CA GLY A 79 0.79 -8.20 -8.72
C GLY A 79 -0.74 -8.25 -8.65
N HIS A 80 -1.41 -8.43 -9.80
CA HIS A 80 -2.84 -8.64 -9.93
C HIS A 80 -3.24 -10.11 -10.17
N LEU A 81 -2.31 -11.05 -10.00
CA LEU A 81 -2.74 -12.44 -9.87
C LEU A 81 -3.58 -12.55 -8.60
N PRO A 82 -4.65 -13.37 -8.62
CA PRO A 82 -5.39 -13.73 -7.42
C PRO A 82 -4.49 -14.66 -6.58
N ILE A 83 -3.41 -14.12 -6.03
CA ILE A 83 -2.65 -14.75 -4.98
C ILE A 83 -3.38 -14.35 -3.71
N PRO A 84 -4.20 -15.24 -3.11
CA PRO A 84 -5.11 -14.90 -2.01
C PRO A 84 -4.42 -14.35 -0.76
N VAL A 85 -3.08 -14.35 -0.72
CA VAL A 85 -2.26 -14.01 0.44
C VAL A 85 -1.54 -12.66 0.31
N LEU A 86 -1.21 -12.18 -0.90
CA LEU A 86 -0.27 -11.05 -1.07
C LEU A 86 -0.84 -9.78 -1.72
N ALA A 87 -1.91 -9.91 -2.50
CA ALA A 87 -2.55 -8.76 -3.14
C ALA A 87 -4.05 -8.87 -2.88
N PRO A 88 -4.55 -8.40 -1.72
CA PRO A 88 -5.98 -8.22 -1.57
C PRO A 88 -6.40 -7.22 -2.63
N GLU A 89 -7.12 -7.70 -3.64
CA GLU A 89 -7.71 -6.89 -4.68
C GLU A 89 -8.58 -5.82 -4.00
N ILE A 90 -8.07 -4.59 -3.98
CA ILE A 90 -8.63 -3.49 -3.17
C ILE A 90 -10.00 -3.04 -3.71
N ASP A 91 -10.34 -3.45 -4.93
CA ASP A 91 -11.54 -2.97 -5.61
C ASP A 91 -12.79 -3.83 -5.35
N ASP A 92 -12.68 -4.99 -4.66
CA ASP A 92 -13.80 -5.92 -4.39
C ASP A 92 -14.15 -6.06 -2.89
N PHE A 93 -13.90 -5.01 -2.10
CA PHE A 93 -14.15 -5.00 -0.65
C PHE A 93 -15.61 -4.70 -0.25
N GLU A 94 -16.49 -4.37 -1.20
CA GLU A 94 -17.93 -4.22 -0.94
C GLU A 94 -18.60 -5.60 -0.83
N GLY A 95 -18.38 -6.30 0.29
CA GLY A 95 -19.11 -7.54 0.60
C GLY A 95 -18.34 -8.60 1.39
N GLN A 96 -17.03 -8.46 1.56
CA GLN A 96 -16.26 -9.46 2.33
C GLN A 96 -16.50 -9.34 3.84
N SER A 97 -16.72 -10.48 4.48
CA SER A 97 -16.94 -10.55 5.93
C SER A 97 -15.72 -10.03 6.70
N HIS A 98 -15.97 -9.31 7.79
CA HIS A 98 -14.93 -8.76 8.68
C HIS A 98 -13.91 -9.80 9.16
N VAL A 99 -14.30 -11.08 9.18
CA VAL A 99 -13.46 -12.22 9.58
C VAL A 99 -12.37 -12.52 8.53
N SER A 100 -12.70 -12.51 7.24
CA SER A 100 -11.73 -12.75 6.15
C SER A 100 -10.66 -11.67 6.09
N PHE A 101 -11.03 -10.41 6.37
CA PHE A 101 -10.06 -9.34 6.49
C PHE A 101 -9.16 -9.54 7.70
N ALA A 102 -9.72 -9.86 8.87
CA ALA A 102 -8.97 -10.07 10.09
C ALA A 102 -7.94 -11.22 9.94
N THR A 103 -8.33 -12.33 9.30
CA THR A 103 -7.42 -13.47 9.06
C THR A 103 -6.29 -13.10 8.09
N ARG A 104 -6.58 -12.40 6.99
CA ARG A 104 -5.55 -11.95 6.03
C ARG A 104 -4.59 -10.95 6.66
N PHE A 105 -5.11 -10.00 7.42
CA PHE A 105 -4.28 -9.02 8.12
C PHE A 105 -3.38 -9.71 9.17
N THR A 106 -3.96 -10.65 9.92
CA THR A 106 -3.19 -11.47 10.88
C THR A 106 -2.11 -12.27 10.18
N ALA A 107 -2.38 -12.84 9.00
CA ALA A 107 -1.40 -13.58 8.21
C ALA A 107 -0.25 -12.69 7.70
N ILE A 108 -0.54 -11.45 7.25
CA ILE A 108 0.49 -10.49 6.83
C ILE A 108 1.36 -10.07 8.02
N VAL A 109 0.74 -9.73 9.15
CA VAL A 109 1.46 -9.37 10.38
C VAL A 109 2.30 -10.54 10.86
N LEU A 110 1.75 -11.75 10.88
CA LEU A 110 2.45 -12.97 11.29
C LEU A 110 3.60 -13.29 10.35
N SER A 111 3.42 -13.13 9.03
CA SER A 111 4.49 -13.29 8.04
C SER A 111 5.63 -12.29 8.28
N TRP A 112 5.30 -11.02 8.58
CA TRP A 112 6.30 -10.02 8.94
C TRP A 112 7.04 -10.37 10.25
N LEU A 113 6.31 -10.90 11.24
CA LEU A 113 6.87 -11.31 12.53
C LEU A 113 7.77 -12.55 12.41
N VAL A 114 7.42 -13.50 11.55
CA VAL A 114 8.13 -14.77 11.37
C VAL A 114 9.29 -14.65 10.38
N VAL A 115 9.18 -13.80 9.35
CA VAL A 115 10.17 -13.72 8.26
C VAL A 115 10.86 -12.37 8.23
N GLY A 116 10.11 -11.27 8.23
CA GLY A 116 10.66 -9.92 8.11
C GLY A 116 11.54 -9.53 9.31
N ALA A 117 11.04 -9.78 10.52
CA ALA A 117 11.74 -9.50 11.76
C ALA A 117 13.10 -10.24 11.86
N PRO A 118 13.18 -11.57 11.69
CA PRO A 118 14.46 -12.28 11.71
C PRO A 118 15.44 -11.84 10.62
N VAL A 119 14.96 -11.50 9.42
CA VAL A 119 15.81 -10.99 8.33
C VAL A 119 16.42 -9.64 8.70
N LEU A 120 15.63 -8.70 9.21
CA LEU A 120 16.14 -7.39 9.63
C LEU A 120 17.16 -7.51 10.77
N VAL A 121 16.96 -8.46 11.66
CA VAL A 121 17.89 -8.76 12.76
C VAL A 121 19.20 -9.30 12.24
N SER A 122 19.11 -10.22 11.30
CA SER A 122 20.28 -10.81 10.65
C SER A 122 21.07 -9.73 9.91
N ILE A 123 20.39 -8.81 9.23
CA ILE A 123 21.01 -7.66 8.56
C ILE A 123 21.65 -6.71 9.58
N GLY A 124 20.93 -6.35 10.65
CA GLY A 124 21.46 -5.47 11.70
C GLY A 124 22.68 -6.07 12.40
N PHE A 125 22.66 -7.39 12.66
CA PHE A 125 23.79 -8.13 13.18
C PHE A 125 24.98 -8.14 12.20
N LEU A 126 24.72 -8.36 10.91
CA LEU A 126 25.75 -8.31 9.87
C LEU A 126 26.39 -6.92 9.75
N VAL A 127 25.59 -5.85 9.79
CA VAL A 127 26.07 -4.47 9.74
C VAL A 127 26.87 -4.14 11.00
N TYR A 128 26.36 -4.47 12.18
CA TYR A 128 27.09 -4.31 13.43
C TYR A 128 28.43 -5.06 13.40
N TYR A 129 28.42 -6.30 12.89
CA TYR A 129 29.62 -7.13 12.78
C TYR A 129 30.66 -6.54 11.81
N THR A 130 30.23 -6.09 10.63
CA THR A 130 31.11 -5.57 9.58
C THR A 130 31.64 -4.17 9.90
N VAL A 131 30.76 -3.25 10.33
CA VAL A 131 31.11 -1.87 10.65
C VAL A 131 31.83 -1.78 12.00
N GLY A 132 31.36 -2.52 13.01
CA GLY A 132 32.01 -2.57 14.33
C GLY A 132 33.45 -3.06 14.24
N ARG A 133 33.73 -4.02 13.34
CA ARG A 133 35.09 -4.51 13.06
C ARG A 133 35.97 -3.49 12.32
N ALA A 134 35.38 -2.61 11.52
CA ALA A 134 36.12 -1.61 10.74
C ALA A 134 36.44 -0.33 11.54
N VAL A 135 35.56 0.07 12.46
CA VAL A 135 35.64 1.37 13.16
C VAL A 135 36.29 1.27 14.54
N VAL A 136 35.99 0.21 15.28
CA VAL A 136 36.56 0.01 16.62
C VAL A 136 37.81 -0.84 16.46
N ARG A 137 38.97 -0.28 16.86
CA ARG A 137 40.30 -0.94 16.87
C ARG A 137 40.20 -2.47 16.98
N PRO A 138 40.99 -3.25 16.23
CA PRO A 138 40.91 -4.71 16.18
C PRO A 138 41.21 -5.32 17.56
N ARG A 139 40.19 -5.34 18.42
CA ARG A 139 40.18 -6.14 19.63
C ARG A 139 39.85 -7.56 19.21
N PRO A 140 40.53 -8.57 19.78
CA PRO A 140 40.23 -9.97 19.48
C PRO A 140 38.74 -10.21 19.73
N PHE A 141 38.08 -10.80 18.75
CA PHE A 141 36.65 -11.05 18.74
C PHE A 141 36.26 -11.92 19.94
N ASN A 142 35.61 -11.32 20.94
CA ASN A 142 35.12 -12.07 22.08
C ASN A 142 33.73 -12.62 21.73
N LEU A 143 33.70 -13.85 21.20
CA LEU A 143 32.50 -14.58 20.80
C LEU A 143 31.43 -14.58 21.91
N HIS A 144 31.84 -14.60 23.19
CA HIS A 144 30.92 -14.54 24.32
C HIS A 144 30.14 -13.21 24.39
N GLY A 145 30.78 -12.08 24.07
CA GLY A 145 30.10 -10.78 24.01
C GLY A 145 29.02 -10.73 22.93
N ALA A 146 29.33 -11.26 21.74
CA ALA A 146 28.36 -11.33 20.64
C ALA A 146 27.17 -12.25 20.97
N ILE A 147 27.42 -13.41 21.59
CA ILE A 147 26.36 -14.33 22.01
C ILE A 147 25.48 -13.70 23.10
N SER A 148 26.07 -12.97 24.05
CA SER A 148 25.31 -12.27 25.10
C SER A 148 24.43 -11.13 24.60
N ALA A 149 24.71 -10.58 23.40
CA ALA A 149 23.90 -9.53 22.80
C ALA A 149 22.65 -10.06 22.05
N LEU A 150 22.66 -11.32 21.62
CA LEU A 150 21.55 -11.91 20.86
C LEU A 150 20.19 -11.84 21.58
N PRO A 151 20.07 -12.16 22.89
CA PRO A 151 18.80 -12.02 23.61
C PRO A 151 18.29 -10.57 23.68
N CYS A 152 19.20 -9.59 23.74
CA CYS A 152 18.84 -8.17 23.77
C CYS A 152 18.24 -7.75 22.42
N ILE A 153 18.89 -8.14 21.32
CA ILE A 153 18.41 -7.87 19.97
C ILE A 153 17.05 -8.56 19.77
N ALA A 154 16.95 -9.86 20.08
CA ALA A 154 15.72 -10.65 20.05
C ALA A 154 14.56 -9.95 20.79
N GLY A 155 14.82 -9.48 22.01
CA GLY A 155 13.84 -8.76 22.82
C GLY A 155 13.40 -7.43 22.21
N MET A 156 14.31 -6.66 21.62
CA MET A 156 13.96 -5.39 20.96
C MET A 156 13.03 -5.60 19.77
N ILE A 157 13.22 -6.64 18.96
CA ILE A 157 12.31 -6.92 17.84
C ILE A 157 10.95 -7.37 18.35
N ALA A 158 10.93 -8.22 19.38
CA ALA A 158 9.68 -8.64 19.99
C ALA A 158 8.89 -7.43 20.50
N LEU A 159 9.56 -6.48 21.15
CA LEU A 159 8.95 -5.21 21.58
C LEU A 159 8.44 -4.37 20.42
N LEU A 160 9.19 -4.27 19.32
CA LEU A 160 8.73 -3.56 18.12
C LEU A 160 7.48 -4.22 17.53
N GLY A 161 7.46 -5.55 17.47
CA GLY A 161 6.30 -6.33 17.04
C GLY A 161 5.07 -6.08 17.91
N VAL A 162 5.24 -6.10 19.24
CA VAL A 162 4.17 -5.78 20.20
C VAL A 162 3.68 -4.35 20.03
N ALA A 163 4.59 -3.38 19.87
CA ALA A 163 4.22 -1.99 19.67
C ALA A 163 3.39 -1.80 18.39
N LEU A 164 3.86 -2.35 17.26
CA LEU A 164 3.11 -2.34 16.00
C LEU A 164 1.74 -3.00 16.13
N PHE A 165 1.66 -4.15 16.80
CA PHE A 165 0.41 -4.87 17.01
C PHE A 165 -0.60 -4.05 17.82
N VAL A 166 -0.20 -3.50 18.97
CA VAL A 166 -1.05 -2.67 19.83
C VAL A 166 -1.54 -1.45 19.06
N THR A 167 -0.64 -0.78 18.35
CA THR A 167 -0.97 0.38 17.55
C THR A 167 -1.99 0.06 16.44
N LEU A 168 -1.80 -1.04 15.72
CA LEU A 168 -2.76 -1.52 14.71
C LEU A 168 -4.12 -1.92 15.31
N MET A 169 -4.13 -2.52 16.50
CA MET A 169 -5.37 -2.81 17.23
C MET A 169 -6.11 -1.52 17.60
N LEU A 170 -5.41 -0.54 18.16
CA LEU A 170 -6.00 0.77 18.50
C LEU A 170 -6.57 1.47 17.27
N PHE A 171 -5.84 1.46 16.15
CA PHE A 171 -6.32 1.99 14.87
C PHE A 171 -7.59 1.29 14.38
N SER A 172 -7.63 -0.04 14.49
CA SER A 172 -8.83 -0.79 14.15
C SER A 172 -9.99 -0.45 15.08
N TRP A 173 -9.73 -0.26 16.37
CA TRP A 173 -10.74 0.03 17.39
C TRP A 173 -11.37 1.41 17.24
N ILE A 174 -10.57 2.44 16.93
CA ILE A 174 -11.07 3.81 16.66
C ILE A 174 -11.78 3.94 15.30
N GLY A 175 -11.99 2.85 14.58
CA GLY A 175 -12.61 2.87 13.26
C GLY A 175 -11.72 3.47 12.17
N GLY A 176 -10.42 3.59 12.40
CA GLY A 176 -9.47 4.15 11.43
C GLY A 176 -9.48 3.40 10.10
N ARG A 177 -9.88 2.12 10.09
CA ARG A 177 -10.14 1.35 8.86
C ARG A 177 -11.19 1.99 7.94
N LYS A 178 -12.27 2.51 8.52
CA LYS A 178 -13.32 3.20 7.74
C LYS A 178 -12.78 4.50 7.15
N VAL A 179 -11.91 5.20 7.88
CA VAL A 179 -11.29 6.45 7.42
C VAL A 179 -10.29 6.20 6.30
N VAL A 180 -9.44 5.17 6.44
CA VAL A 180 -8.36 4.87 5.48
C VAL A 180 -8.87 4.06 4.26
N SER A 181 -10.08 3.51 4.29
CA SER A 181 -10.62 2.80 3.12
C SER A 181 -10.64 3.71 1.88
N ARG A 182 -10.41 3.14 0.69
CA ARG A 182 -10.50 3.89 -0.56
C ARG A 182 -11.88 4.52 -0.76
N THR A 183 -12.92 3.81 -0.31
CA THR A 183 -14.33 4.24 -0.38
C THR A 183 -14.66 5.39 0.58
N SER A 184 -13.84 5.63 1.61
CA SER A 184 -14.11 6.74 2.51
C SER A 184 -14.00 8.06 1.75
N ARG A 185 -15.05 8.88 1.91
CA ARG A 185 -15.11 10.23 1.35
C ARG A 185 -14.12 11.18 2.01
N GLU A 186 -13.44 10.75 3.07
CA GLU A 186 -12.52 11.58 3.82
C GLU A 186 -11.39 12.10 2.91
N PRO A 187 -10.94 13.35 3.14
CA PRO A 187 -9.82 13.91 2.40
C PRO A 187 -8.58 13.04 2.51
N SER A 188 -7.78 12.96 1.45
CA SER A 188 -6.52 12.20 1.46
C SER A 188 -5.56 12.65 2.56
N PHE A 189 -5.56 13.94 2.92
CA PHE A 189 -4.75 14.45 4.03
C PHE A 189 -5.16 13.85 5.38
N VAL A 190 -6.46 13.61 5.62
CA VAL A 190 -6.94 12.98 6.86
C VAL A 190 -6.41 11.55 6.95
N LYS A 191 -6.46 10.80 5.83
CA LYS A 191 -5.92 9.44 5.74
C LYS A 191 -4.41 9.42 6.00
N ALA A 192 -3.67 10.32 5.35
CA ALA A 192 -2.21 10.44 5.49
C ALA A 192 -1.81 10.82 6.92
N SER A 193 -2.48 11.81 7.52
CA SER A 193 -2.25 12.24 8.90
C SER A 193 -2.53 11.12 9.90
N LEU A 194 -3.57 10.32 9.65
CA LEU A 194 -3.95 9.23 10.54
C LEU A 194 -2.94 8.07 10.44
N ILE A 195 -2.51 7.69 9.23
CA ILE A 195 -1.42 6.71 9.03
C ILE A 195 -0.12 7.21 9.68
N THR A 196 0.18 8.51 9.54
CA THR A 196 1.38 9.12 10.12
C THR A 196 1.32 9.13 11.64
N GLY A 197 0.21 9.56 12.23
CA GLY A 197 -0.02 9.52 13.67
C GLY A 197 0.05 8.11 14.23
N LEU A 198 -0.44 7.13 13.46
CA LEU A 198 -0.33 5.72 13.81
C LEU A 198 1.13 5.28 13.88
N TRP A 199 1.91 5.63 12.87
CA TRP A 199 3.32 5.30 12.80
C TRP A 199 4.12 5.93 13.97
N LEU A 200 3.85 7.20 14.27
CA LEU A 200 4.44 7.90 15.41
C LEU A 200 4.05 7.25 16.75
N ALA A 201 2.81 6.79 16.90
CA ALA A 201 2.37 6.09 18.10
C ALA A 201 3.09 4.75 18.29
N ALA A 202 3.29 3.98 17.20
CA ALA A 202 4.05 2.73 17.26
C ALA A 202 5.50 2.97 17.68
N VAL A 203 6.16 3.98 17.12
CA VAL A 203 7.53 4.34 17.49
C VAL A 203 7.59 4.82 18.94
N GLY A 204 6.68 5.70 19.35
CA GLY A 204 6.63 6.19 20.73
C GLY A 204 6.46 5.05 21.73
N LEU A 205 5.56 4.11 21.45
CA LEU A 205 5.34 2.93 22.29
C LEU A 205 6.57 2.02 22.31
N PHE A 206 7.20 1.77 21.16
CA PHE A 206 8.43 0.99 21.08
C PHE A 206 9.54 1.61 21.93
N LEU A 207 9.79 2.92 21.81
CA LEU A 207 10.80 3.62 22.58
C LEU A 207 10.49 3.57 24.09
N ALA A 208 9.22 3.73 24.48
CA ALA A 208 8.78 3.64 25.86
C ALA A 208 9.02 2.25 26.48
N MET A 209 8.93 1.18 25.68
CA MET A 209 9.20 -0.19 26.13
C MET A 209 10.68 -0.58 26.07
N ALA A 210 11.42 -0.06 25.10
CA ALA A 210 12.83 -0.37 24.87
C ALA A 210 13.73 0.09 26.03
N VAL A 211 13.46 1.29 26.59
CA VAL A 211 14.23 1.86 27.71
C VAL A 211 14.17 0.99 28.99
N PRO A 212 13.00 0.65 29.55
CA PRO A 212 12.93 -0.19 30.73
C PRO A 212 13.44 -1.62 30.46
N PHE A 213 13.27 -2.14 29.24
CA PHE A 213 13.81 -3.44 28.86
C PHE A 213 15.33 -3.47 28.85
N GLY A 214 15.98 -2.44 28.29
CA GLY A 214 17.43 -2.27 28.37
C GLY A 214 17.92 -2.18 29.81
N ASN A 215 17.21 -1.44 30.66
CA ASN A 215 17.51 -1.36 32.10
C ASN A 215 17.35 -2.70 32.82
N PHE A 216 16.33 -3.49 32.48
CA PHE A 216 16.11 -4.83 33.04
C PHE A 216 17.25 -5.78 32.69
N LEU A 217 17.68 -5.80 31.43
CA LEU A 217 18.79 -6.64 30.98
C LEU A 217 20.14 -6.22 31.61
N ASN A 218 20.36 -4.92 31.80
CA ASN A 218 21.57 -4.40 32.43
C ASN A 218 21.62 -4.55 33.95
N ARG A 219 20.53 -4.94 34.63
CA ARG A 219 20.58 -5.22 36.08
C ARG A 219 21.52 -6.38 36.44
N GLY A 220 21.91 -7.22 35.48
CA GLY A 220 22.89 -8.30 35.67
C GLY A 220 24.35 -7.92 35.38
N THR A 221 24.64 -6.76 34.80
CA THR A 221 25.98 -6.37 34.28
C THR A 221 26.53 -5.09 34.91
N SER A 222 25.94 -4.62 36.02
CA SER A 222 26.11 -3.27 36.55
C SER A 222 27.50 -2.96 37.12
N GLN A 223 28.38 -2.41 36.27
CA GLN A 223 29.29 -1.33 36.65
C GLN A 223 29.18 -0.09 35.74
N ILE A 224 28.39 -0.13 34.67
CA ILE A 224 28.26 1.02 33.77
C ILE A 224 27.27 2.03 34.38
N PRO A 225 27.69 3.27 34.68
CA PRO A 225 26.80 4.27 35.25
C PRO A 225 25.66 4.61 34.28
N PRO A 226 24.41 4.79 34.76
CA PRO A 226 23.25 5.07 33.92
C PRO A 226 23.46 6.27 32.97
N SER A 227 24.21 7.28 33.40
CA SER A 227 24.53 8.47 32.60
C SER A 227 25.27 8.15 31.30
N GLU A 228 26.17 7.16 31.30
CA GLU A 228 26.90 6.74 30.09
C GLU A 228 26.01 5.95 29.14
N VAL A 229 25.07 5.16 29.67
CA VAL A 229 24.05 4.47 28.86
C VAL A 229 23.12 5.49 28.20
N PHE A 230 22.65 6.49 28.94
CA PHE A 230 21.82 7.56 28.36
C PHE A 230 22.59 8.42 27.36
N ALA A 231 23.89 8.69 27.58
CA ALA A 231 24.72 9.41 26.63
C ALA A 231 25.00 8.58 25.36
N ALA A 232 25.22 7.27 25.49
CA ALA A 232 25.42 6.36 24.36
C ALA A 232 24.13 6.18 23.55
N ILE A 233 22.98 6.06 24.22
CA ILE A 233 21.66 6.05 23.57
C ILE A 233 21.43 7.41 22.89
N GLY A 234 21.65 8.53 23.57
CA GLY A 234 21.46 9.87 22.98
C GLY A 234 22.35 10.14 21.76
N THR A 235 23.59 9.67 21.77
CA THR A 235 24.53 9.83 20.65
C THR A 235 24.28 8.87 19.50
N ALA A 236 23.92 7.60 19.78
CA ALA A 236 23.55 6.63 18.74
C ALA A 236 22.16 6.89 18.14
N MET A 237 21.23 7.41 18.95
CA MET A 237 19.87 7.71 18.54
C MET A 237 19.72 9.11 17.95
N GLY A 238 20.61 10.07 18.23
CA GLY A 238 20.48 11.45 17.75
C GLY A 238 20.17 11.55 16.25
N PRO A 239 21.04 11.09 15.34
CA PRO A 239 20.80 11.18 13.90
C PRO A 239 19.66 10.28 13.41
N SER A 240 19.50 9.10 14.01
CA SER A 240 18.50 8.12 13.57
C SER A 240 17.08 8.50 14.01
N VAL A 241 16.90 9.13 15.18
CA VAL A 241 15.62 9.66 15.66
C VAL A 241 15.11 10.78 14.74
N TYR A 242 15.99 11.66 14.26
CA TYR A 242 15.58 12.66 13.27
C TYR A 242 15.13 11.98 11.97
N LEU A 243 15.82 10.93 11.49
CA LEU A 243 15.37 10.15 10.33
C LEU A 243 14.00 9.49 10.58
N TRP A 244 13.77 8.89 11.75
CA TRP A 244 12.50 8.27 12.10
C TRP A 244 11.35 9.27 12.27
N LEU A 245 11.62 10.52 12.66
CA LEU A 245 10.63 11.59 12.78
C LEU A 245 10.37 12.32 11.46
N LEU A 246 11.43 12.53 10.66
CA LEU A 246 11.34 13.24 9.38
C LEU A 246 10.77 12.35 8.27
N PHE A 247 10.99 11.04 8.30
CA PHE A 247 10.46 10.11 7.32
C PHE A 247 8.92 10.13 7.19
N PRO A 248 8.13 10.07 8.29
CA PRO A 248 6.68 10.22 8.21
C PRO A 248 6.24 11.59 7.70
N LEU A 249 6.96 12.66 8.08
CA LEU A 249 6.66 14.02 7.60
C LEU A 249 6.90 14.13 6.09
N ALA A 250 8.01 13.57 5.59
CA ALA A 250 8.31 13.49 4.18
C ALA A 250 7.26 12.65 3.43
N MET A 251 6.89 11.48 3.97
CA MET A 251 5.80 10.66 3.41
C MET A 251 4.49 11.45 3.34
N LEU A 252 4.14 12.23 4.37
CA LEU A 252 2.93 13.05 4.36
C LEU A 252 2.96 14.12 3.26
N VAL A 253 4.10 14.79 3.06
CA VAL A 253 4.29 15.82 2.02
C VAL A 253 4.23 15.22 0.61
N PHE A 254 4.81 14.03 0.39
CA PHE A 254 4.86 13.40 -0.93
C PHE A 254 3.57 12.63 -1.29
N THR A 255 2.91 12.00 -0.32
CA THR A 255 1.73 11.13 -0.61
C THR A 255 0.44 11.92 -0.77
N THR A 256 0.27 13.08 -0.12
CA THR A 256 -0.95 13.88 -0.23
C THR A 256 -1.27 14.38 -1.65
N PRO A 257 -0.34 15.01 -2.40
CA PRO A 257 -0.63 15.48 -3.75
C PRO A 257 -0.82 14.35 -4.76
N MET A 258 -0.15 13.21 -4.57
CA MET A 258 -0.34 12.05 -5.44
C MET A 258 -1.74 11.45 -5.28
N MET A 259 -2.23 11.36 -4.04
CA MET A 259 -3.55 10.81 -3.72
C MET A 259 -4.72 11.72 -4.13
N THR A 260 -4.55 13.05 -4.12
CA THR A 260 -5.63 13.97 -4.57
C THR A 260 -5.85 13.92 -6.09
N PHE A 261 -4.79 13.70 -6.87
CA PHE A 261 -4.89 13.59 -8.31
C PHE A 261 -5.62 12.31 -8.75
N GLU A 262 -5.29 11.17 -8.14
CA GLU A 262 -5.91 9.88 -8.47
C GLU A 262 -7.41 9.82 -8.17
N ARG A 263 -7.86 10.43 -7.07
CA ARG A 263 -9.27 10.39 -6.64
C ARG A 263 -10.21 11.05 -7.64
N ARG A 264 -9.83 12.20 -8.19
CA ARG A 264 -10.68 12.94 -9.15
C ARG A 264 -10.90 12.16 -10.46
N GLN A 265 -9.89 11.44 -10.92
CA GLN A 265 -10.04 10.58 -12.08
C GLN A 265 -10.93 9.37 -11.78
N TYR A 266 -10.77 8.73 -10.62
CA TYR A 266 -11.55 7.54 -10.29
C TYR A 266 -13.04 7.85 -10.07
N GLU A 267 -13.38 8.97 -9.40
CA GLU A 267 -14.77 9.38 -9.18
C GLU A 267 -15.53 9.62 -10.51
N ASN A 268 -14.85 10.06 -11.56
CA ASN A 268 -15.46 10.29 -12.88
C ASN A 268 -15.77 8.99 -13.66
N TRP A 269 -15.04 7.91 -13.40
CA TRP A 269 -15.21 6.62 -14.09
C TRP A 269 -16.03 5.63 -13.27
N GLY A 270 -15.84 5.59 -11.95
CA GLY A 270 -16.53 4.67 -11.04
C GLY A 270 -18.00 5.00 -10.80
N SER A 271 -18.46 6.21 -11.11
CA SER A 271 -19.88 6.59 -11.02
C SER A 271 -20.70 6.17 -12.24
N LEU A 272 -20.09 5.55 -13.25
CA LEU A 272 -20.82 5.04 -14.40
C LEU A 272 -21.50 3.74 -13.99
N ASP A 273 -22.82 3.81 -13.86
CA ASP A 273 -23.65 2.62 -13.71
C ASP A 273 -23.66 1.87 -15.05
N ILE A 274 -22.90 0.76 -15.12
CA ILE A 274 -22.69 -0.06 -16.32
C ILE A 274 -23.81 -1.08 -16.50
N ASP A 275 -24.44 -1.46 -15.39
CA ASP A 275 -25.34 -2.62 -15.32
C ASP A 275 -26.78 -2.22 -15.69
N SER A 276 -27.17 -0.95 -15.55
CA SER A 276 -28.52 -0.50 -15.90
C SER A 276 -28.87 -0.48 -17.39
N GLU A 277 -27.88 -0.43 -18.30
CA GLU A 277 -28.17 -0.43 -19.75
C GLU A 277 -28.46 -1.83 -20.33
N ASP A 278 -27.97 -2.90 -19.68
CA ASP A 278 -28.23 -4.27 -20.16
C ASP A 278 -29.65 -4.75 -19.78
N GLU A 279 -30.27 -4.15 -18.77
CA GLU A 279 -31.66 -4.45 -18.37
C GLU A 279 -32.70 -3.86 -19.34
N GLU A 280 -32.42 -2.70 -19.94
CA GLU A 280 -33.37 -2.02 -20.85
C GLU A 280 -33.44 -2.69 -22.25
N GLY A 281 -32.39 -3.41 -22.65
CA GLY A 281 -32.29 -4.08 -23.94
C GLY A 281 -32.92 -5.49 -24.00
N THR A 282 -33.28 -6.07 -22.86
CA THR A 282 -33.87 -7.42 -22.78
C THR A 282 -35.40 -7.40 -22.64
N ALA A 283 -36.05 -6.30 -23.03
CA ALA A 283 -37.49 -6.28 -23.23
C ALA A 283 -37.89 -7.42 -24.17
N LYS A 284 -38.56 -8.42 -23.60
CA LYS A 284 -39.02 -9.65 -24.26
C LYS A 284 -39.67 -9.30 -25.61
N PRO A 285 -39.24 -9.91 -26.73
CA PRO A 285 -40.05 -9.86 -27.94
C PRO A 285 -41.42 -10.45 -27.64
N ALA A 286 -42.46 -9.68 -27.96
CA ALA A 286 -43.86 -10.08 -27.85
C ALA A 286 -44.21 -11.19 -28.85
#